data_AF-A0A2N5ADZ9-F1
#
_entry.id   AF-A0A2N5ADZ9-F1
#
_cell.length_a   1.000
_cell.length_b   1.000
_cell.length_c   1.000
_cell.angle_alpha   90.00
_cell.angle_beta   90.00
_cell.angle_gamma   90.00
#
_symmetry.space_group_name_H-M   'P 1'
#
loop_
_entity.id
_entity.type
_entity.pdbx_description
1 polymer ?
#
loop_
_entity_poly.entity_id
_entity_poly.type
_entity_poly.pdbx_seq_one_letter_code
_entity_poly.pdbx_strand_id
1 'polypeptide(L)'
;MTSQSAERIGGWLLAPLAWLLVALLSASLSLLFFANALMSTQTYALLRAMSTGHLALWLASLLFAVAMWYYTLWLTIAFFKRRSLVPKHY
;
A
#
# COMPACT_ATOMS: atom_id res chain seq x y z
N MET A 1 0.32 -10.09 -46.58
CA MET A 1 -0.57 -10.54 -45.48
C MET A 1 0.01 -10.02 -44.17
N THR A 2 -0.60 -8.99 -43.59
CA THR A 2 -0.17 -8.41 -42.31
C THR A 2 -0.61 -9.35 -41.19
N SER A 3 0.32 -10.11 -40.62
CA SER A 3 0.09 -10.82 -39.35
C SER A 3 0.03 -9.78 -38.24
N GLN A 4 -1.17 -9.25 -38.00
CA GLN A 4 -1.55 -8.54 -36.78
C GLN A 4 -1.25 -9.46 -35.61
N SER A 5 -0.08 -9.24 -34.99
CA SER A 5 0.36 -9.90 -33.77
C SER A 5 -0.76 -9.77 -32.75
N ALA A 6 -1.32 -10.90 -32.31
CA ALA A 6 -2.41 -10.95 -31.36
C ALA A 6 -2.14 -10.00 -30.18
N GLU A 7 -3.10 -9.13 -29.90
CA GLU A 7 -3.09 -8.15 -28.82
C GLU A 7 -3.06 -8.88 -27.46
N ARG A 8 -1.89 -9.40 -27.06
CA ARG A 8 -1.64 -10.14 -25.80
C ARG A 8 -1.43 -9.20 -24.60
N ILE A 9 -2.11 -8.05 -24.59
CA ILE A 9 -2.01 -7.04 -23.53
C ILE A 9 -2.59 -7.59 -22.20
N GLY A 10 -3.50 -8.57 -22.27
CA GLY A 10 -4.09 -9.20 -21.08
C GLY A 10 -3.13 -10.06 -20.25
N GLY A 11 -2.08 -10.62 -20.85
CA GLY A 11 -1.13 -11.52 -20.16
C GLY A 11 -0.08 -10.80 -19.32
N TRP A 12 0.30 -9.58 -19.71
CA TRP A 12 1.29 -8.77 -18.99
C TRP A 12 0.68 -7.91 -17.87
N LEU A 13 -0.65 -7.68 -17.85
CA LEU A 13 -1.32 -6.92 -16.79
C LEU A 13 -1.50 -7.69 -15.47
N LEU A 14 -1.42 -9.02 -15.49
CA LEU A 14 -1.56 -9.86 -14.29
C LEU A 14 -0.37 -9.71 -13.34
N ALA A 15 0.84 -9.48 -13.86
CA ALA A 15 2.03 -9.30 -13.02
C ALA A 15 1.98 -8.00 -12.19
N PRO A 16 1.68 -6.81 -12.77
CA PRO A 16 1.44 -5.59 -12.01
C PRO A 16 0.30 -5.74 -11.00
N LEU A 17 -0.78 -6.44 -11.37
CA LEU A 17 -1.91 -6.67 -10.47
C LEU A 17 -1.52 -7.53 -9.27
N ALA A 18 -0.83 -8.65 -9.50
CA ALA A 18 -0.36 -9.53 -8.44
C ALA A 18 0.58 -8.79 -7.49
N TRP A 19 1.47 -7.96 -8.03
CA TRP A 19 2.35 -7.11 -7.23
C TRP A 19 1.57 -6.10 -6.38
N LEU A 20 0.54 -5.45 -6.93
CA LEU A 20 -0.31 -4.52 -6.17
C LEU A 20 -1.07 -5.21 -5.03
N LEU A 21 -1.58 -6.42 -5.26
CA LEU A 21 -2.24 -7.20 -4.21
C LEU A 21 -1.29 -7.56 -3.08
N VAL A 22 -0.06 -7.99 -3.41
CA VAL A 22 0.98 -8.28 -2.41
C VAL A 22 1.37 -7.01 -1.65
N ALA A 23 1.53 -5.88 -2.35
CA ALA A 23 1.81 -4.60 -1.73
C ALA A 23 0.68 -4.16 -0.78
N LEU A 24 -0.58 -4.33 -1.18
CA LEU A 24 -1.73 -4.01 -0.35
C LEU A 24 -1.82 -4.91 0.88
N LEU A 25 -1.52 -6.21 0.72
CA LEU A 25 -1.47 -7.17 1.83
C LEU A 25 -0.38 -6.79 2.83
N SER A 26 0.82 -6.47 2.35
CA SER A 26 1.95 -6.04 3.18
C SER A 26 1.65 -4.74 3.93
N ALA A 27 1.07 -3.74 3.24
CA ALA A 27 0.65 -2.49 3.86
C ALA A 27 -0.45 -2.69 4.91
N SER A 28 -1.41 -3.59 4.66
CA SER A 28 -2.46 -3.95 5.62
C SER A 28 -1.86 -4.61 6.86
N LEU A 29 -0.88 -5.51 6.68
CA LEU A 29 -0.19 -6.15 7.78
C LEU A 29 0.61 -5.15 8.61
N SER A 30 1.28 -4.18 7.98
CA SER A 30 1.95 -3.08 8.68
C SER A 30 0.97 -2.27 9.56
N LEU A 31 -0.22 -1.94 9.03
CA LEU A 31 -1.27 -1.28 9.81
C LEU A 31 -1.76 -2.13 10.99
N LEU A 32 -1.86 -3.45 10.83
CA LEU A 32 -2.19 -4.35 11.93
C LEU A 32 -1.11 -4.34 13.02
N PHE A 33 0.17 -4.31 12.64
CA PHE A 33 1.26 -4.16 13.61
C PHE A 33 1.18 -2.83 14.35
N PHE A 34 0.90 -1.73 13.65
CA PHE A 34 0.67 -0.44 14.29
C PHE A 34 -0.56 -0.48 15.22
N ALA A 35 -1.69 -1.03 14.78
CA ALA A 35 -2.89 -1.16 15.61
C ALA A 35 -2.64 -2.01 16.86
N ASN A 36 -1.91 -3.12 16.73
CA ASN A 36 -1.49 -3.95 17.85
C ASN A 36 -0.55 -3.18 18.79
N ALA A 37 0.36 -2.38 18.24
CA ALA A 37 1.23 -1.51 19.02
C ALA A 37 0.41 -0.49 19.82
N LEU A 38 -0.66 0.08 19.25
CA LEU A 38 -1.61 0.94 19.97
C LEU A 38 -2.44 0.17 21.01
N MET A 39 -2.67 -1.13 20.90
CA MET A 39 -3.43 -1.86 21.93
C MET A 39 -2.55 -2.37 23.08
N SER A 40 -1.23 -2.40 22.88
CA SER A 40 -0.28 -2.91 23.88
C SER A 40 0.07 -1.86 24.94
N THR A 41 -0.20 -2.20 26.21
CA THR A 41 0.16 -1.38 27.37
C THR A 41 1.67 -1.18 27.52
N GLN A 42 2.47 -2.16 27.08
CA GLN A 42 3.93 -2.07 27.07
C GLN A 42 4.41 -1.01 26.07
N THR A 43 3.79 -0.92 24.89
CA THR A 43 4.13 0.10 23.89
C THR A 43 3.89 1.50 24.41
N TYR A 44 2.75 1.74 25.07
CA TYR A 44 2.48 3.02 25.72
C TYR A 44 3.51 3.37 26.80
N ALA A 45 3.98 2.37 27.55
CA ALA A 45 5.01 2.56 28.56
C ALA A 45 6.36 2.96 27.97
N LEU A 46 6.67 2.51 26.75
CA LEU A 46 7.86 2.91 26.00
C LEU A 46 7.67 4.27 25.32
N LEU A 47 6.52 4.54 24.71
CA LEU A 47 6.20 5.82 24.07
C LEU A 47 6.26 6.99 25.07
N ARG A 48 5.74 6.81 26.29
CA ARG A 48 5.82 7.84 27.35
C ARG A 48 7.23 8.07 27.87
N ALA A 49 8.10 7.07 27.74
CA ALA A 49 9.51 7.15 28.15
C ALA A 49 10.41 7.71 27.02
N MET A 50 9.89 7.78 25.79
CA MET A 50 10.60 8.34 24.65
C MET A 50 10.61 9.88 24.67
N SER A 51 11.63 10.47 24.05
CA SER A 51 11.67 11.92 23.84
C SER A 51 10.61 12.37 22.83
N THR A 52 10.15 13.62 22.97
CA THR A 52 9.09 14.21 22.14
C THR A 52 9.35 14.06 20.64
N GLY A 53 10.62 14.14 20.21
CA GLY A 53 11.00 13.94 18.80
C GLY A 53 10.75 12.53 18.28
N HIS A 54 11.01 11.50 19.09
CA HIS A 54 10.74 10.11 18.69
C HIS A 54 9.23 9.82 18.62
N LEU A 55 8.46 10.40 19.54
CA LEU A 55 6.99 10.31 19.52
C LEU A 55 6.43 10.96 18.24
N ALA A 56 6.94 12.14 17.87
CA ALA A 56 6.54 12.81 16.63
C ALA A 56 6.87 11.98 15.39
N LEU A 57 8.07 11.39 15.32
CA LEU A 57 8.46 10.50 14.21
C LEU A 57 7.60 9.24 14.16
N TRP A 58 7.23 8.66 15.30
CA TRP A 58 6.35 7.50 15.36
C TRP A 58 4.94 7.82 14.83
N LEU A 59 4.37 8.95 15.26
CA LEU A 59 3.07 9.43 14.74
C LEU A 59 3.15 9.77 13.25
N ALA A 60 4.21 10.43 12.79
CA ALA A 60 4.43 10.72 11.38
C ALA A 60 4.53 9.44 10.55
N SER A 61 5.22 8.41 11.05
CA SER A 61 5.33 7.10 10.41
C SER A 61 3.97 6.40 10.30
N LEU A 62 3.16 6.46 11.37
CA LEU A 62 1.78 5.94 11.37
C LEU A 62 0.93 6.65 10.31
N LEU A 63 0.97 7.97 10.26
CA LEU A 63 0.26 8.78 9.25
C LEU A 63 0.67 8.41 7.83
N PHE A 64 1.97 8.28 7.59
CA PHE A 64 2.50 7.87 6.28
C PHE A 64 2.09 6.46 5.91
N ALA A 65 2.07 5.52 6.86
CA ALA A 65 1.61 4.15 6.63
C ALA A 65 0.14 4.12 6.20
N VAL A 66 -0.73 4.88 6.87
CA VAL A 66 -2.15 5.01 6.49
C VAL A 66 -2.30 5.65 5.11
N ALA A 67 -1.57 6.74 4.84
CA ALA A 67 -1.61 7.42 3.54
C ALA A 67 -1.17 6.50 2.39
N MET A 68 -0.06 5.79 2.58
CA MET A 68 0.44 4.80 1.60
C MET A 68 -0.54 3.66 1.41
N TRP A 69 -1.11 3.11 2.48
CA TRP A 69 -2.12 2.05 2.38
C TRP A 69 -3.34 2.48 1.59
N TYR A 70 -3.88 3.68 1.88
CA TYR A 70 -5.02 4.23 1.16
C TYR A 70 -4.69 4.42 -0.33
N TYR A 71 -3.49 4.92 -0.64
CA TYR A 71 -3.03 5.07 -2.01
C TYR A 71 -2.91 3.72 -2.74
N THR A 72 -2.32 2.70 -2.12
CA THR A 72 -2.20 1.36 -2.68
C THR A 72 -3.57 0.71 -2.90
N LEU A 73 -4.50 0.89 -1.96
CA LEU A 73 -5.88 0.40 -2.07
C LEU A 73 -6.60 1.09 -3.22
N TRP A 74 -6.49 2.41 -3.32
CA TRP A 74 -7.04 3.18 -4.43
C TRP A 74 -6.49 2.73 -5.78
N LEU A 75 -5.17 2.52 -5.88
CA LEU A 75 -4.51 2.10 -7.11
C LEU A 75 -4.93 0.68 -7.53
N THR A 76 -5.06 -0.23 -6.56
CA THR A 76 -5.59 -1.58 -6.76
C THR A 76 -7.02 -1.53 -7.31
N ILE A 77 -7.91 -0.73 -6.70
CA ILE A 77 -9.31 -0.57 -7.16
C ILE A 77 -9.36 0.09 -8.55
N ALA A 78 -8.54 1.11 -8.80
CA ALA A 78 -8.48 1.80 -10.09
C ALA A 78 -8.07 0.84 -11.23
N PHE A 79 -7.14 -0.07 -10.93
CA PHE A 79 -6.69 -1.12 -11.85
C PHE A 79 -7.80 -2.13 -12.14
N PHE A 80 -8.50 -2.64 -11.11
CA PHE A 80 -9.64 -3.55 -11.30
C PHE A 80 -10.80 -2.91 -12.06
N LYS A 81 -11.08 -1.63 -11.81
CA LYS A 81 -12.19 -0.89 -12.42
C LYS A 81 -11.91 -0.52 -13.90
N ARG A 82 -10.76 -0.89 -14.47
CA ARG A 82 -10.30 -0.47 -15.82
C ARG A 82 -10.49 1.03 -16.05
N ARG A 83 -10.28 1.86 -15.03
CA ARG A 83 -10.43 3.32 -15.16
C ARG A 83 -9.36 3.83 -16.13
N SER A 84 -9.78 4.50 -17.21
CA SER A 84 -8.91 5.16 -18.21
C SER A 84 -7.93 6.19 -17.63
N LEU A 85 -8.06 6.53 -16.35
CA LEU A 85 -7.26 7.51 -15.61
C LEU A 85 -6.00 6.92 -14.97
N VAL A 86 -5.76 5.61 -15.06
CA VAL A 86 -4.46 5.06 -14.66
C VAL A 86 -3.43 5.52 -15.71
N PRO A 87 -2.41 6.30 -15.33
CA PRO A 87 -1.36 6.70 -16.26
C PRO A 87 -0.72 5.42 -16.79
N LYS A 88 -0.84 5.19 -18.10
CA LYS A 88 -0.06 4.15 -18.76
C LYS A 88 1.38 4.64 -18.77
N HIS A 89 2.22 4.09 -17.91
CA HIS A 89 3.67 4.27 -17.98
C HIS A 89 4.31 3.32 -19.02
N TYR A 90 3.54 2.96 -20.05
CA TYR A 90 3.95 2.15 -21.19
C TYR A 90 3.59 2.91 -22.48
#